data_AF-K5VSH4-F1
#
_entry.id   AF-K5VSH4-F1
#
_cell.length_a   1.000
_cell.length_b   1.000
_cell.length_c   1.000
_cell.angle_alpha   90.00
_cell.angle_beta   90.00
_cell.angle_gamma   90.00
#
_symmetry.space_group_name_H-M   'P 1'
#
loop_
_entity.id
_entity.type
_entity.pdbx_description
1 polymer ?
#
loop_
_entity_poly.entity_id
_entity_poly.type
_entity_poly.pdbx_seq_one_letter_code
_entity_poly.pdbx_strand_id
1 'polypeptide(L)'
;MASGHSGLQKEVLALYRSALRMVRTKPVATRPSFRLFIRYSFKTQAESISPRDVSAIEHLLRKGRRQLETYEDIKVRNIWVSKAMQEWEEKEGGRRNLQ
;
A
#
# COMPACT_ATOMS: atom_id res chain seq x y z
N MET A 1 -26.35 -11.10 7.85
CA MET A 1 -25.16 -10.99 8.72
C MET A 1 -24.43 -9.73 8.32
N ALA A 2 -24.30 -8.74 9.20
CA ALA A 2 -23.62 -7.49 8.86
C ALA A 2 -22.13 -7.77 8.60
N SER A 3 -21.74 -7.85 7.33
CA SER A 3 -20.37 -8.01 6.85
C SER A 3 -19.57 -6.70 7.03
N GLY A 4 -19.59 -6.17 8.25
CA GLY A 4 -18.82 -5.00 8.62
C GLY A 4 -17.35 -5.38 8.75
N HIS A 5 -16.47 -4.61 8.11
CA HIS A 5 -15.03 -4.72 8.36
C HIS A 5 -14.76 -4.62 9.86
N SER A 6 -13.96 -5.53 10.41
CA SER A 6 -13.49 -5.43 11.79
C SER A 6 -12.76 -4.09 12.00
N GLY A 7 -12.69 -3.60 13.25
CA GLY A 7 -11.99 -2.33 13.54
C GLY A 7 -10.59 -2.29 12.94
N LEU A 8 -9.87 -3.41 13.04
CA LEU A 8 -8.55 -3.59 12.46
C LEU A 8 -8.53 -3.52 10.93
N GLN A 9 -9.50 -4.15 10.25
CA GLN A 9 -9.61 -4.05 8.79
C GLN A 9 -9.88 -2.60 8.35
N LYS A 10 -10.70 -1.85 9.11
CA LYS A 10 -10.93 -0.42 8.83
C LYS A 10 -9.65 0.39 8.96
N GLU A 11 -8.79 0.08 9.93
CA GLU A 11 -7.49 0.73 10.09
C GLU A 11 -6.53 0.43 8.93
N VAL A 12 -6.46 -0.81 8.47
CA VAL A 12 -5.65 -1.19 7.29
C VAL A 12 -6.12 -0.41 6.06
N LEU A 13 -7.43 -0.35 5.82
CA LEU A 13 -8.00 0.42 4.71
C LEU A 13 -7.80 1.93 4.87
N ALA A 14 -7.83 2.46 6.09
CA ALA A 14 -7.55 3.86 6.36
C ALA A 14 -6.08 4.19 6.04
N LEU A 15 -5.14 3.35 6.48
CA LEU A 15 -3.71 3.51 6.19
C LEU A 15 -3.44 3.45 4.68
N TYR A 16 -4.02 2.47 3.97
CA TYR A 16 -3.89 2.35 2.51
C TYR A 16 -4.39 3.61 1.79
N ARG A 17 -5.58 4.11 2.14
CA ARG A 17 -6.14 5.34 1.54
C ARG A 17 -5.30 6.57 1.87
N SER A 18 -4.75 6.69 3.08
CA SER A 18 -3.84 7.77 3.43
C SER A 18 -2.54 7.71 2.62
N ALA A 19 -1.96 6.53 2.43
CA ALA A 19 -0.78 6.36 1.58
C ALA A 19 -1.05 6.79 0.14
N LEU A 20 -2.20 6.41 -0.44
CA LEU A 20 -2.58 6.85 -1.79
C LEU A 20 -2.82 8.37 -1.88
N ARG A 21 -3.34 9.00 -0.81
CA ARG A 21 -3.48 10.47 -0.76
C ARG A 21 -2.13 11.17 -0.69
N MET A 22 -1.20 10.65 0.13
CA MET A 22 0.17 11.17 0.21
C MET A 22 0.84 11.21 -1.16
N VAL A 23 0.61 10.22 -2.03
CA VAL A 23 1.17 10.24 -3.40
C VAL A 23 0.82 11.54 -4.16
N ARG A 24 -0.33 12.15 -3.90
CA ARG A 24 -0.75 13.40 -4.57
C ARG A 24 0.15 14.59 -4.21
N THR A 25 0.86 14.54 -3.09
CA THR A 25 1.81 15.58 -2.68
C THR A 25 3.17 15.43 -3.37
N LYS A 26 3.43 14.30 -4.05
CA LYS A 26 4.70 14.02 -4.73
C LYS A 26 4.76 14.61 -6.15
N PRO A 27 5.97 14.85 -6.70
CA PRO A 27 6.15 15.29 -8.08
C PRO A 27 5.44 14.36 -9.07
N VAL A 28 4.76 14.93 -10.07
CA VAL A 28 3.92 14.16 -11.03
C VAL A 28 4.68 12.99 -11.66
N ALA A 29 5.95 13.21 -12.04
CA ALA A 29 6.80 12.21 -12.66
C ALA A 29 7.08 10.97 -11.78
N THR A 30 7.10 11.12 -10.46
CA THR A 30 7.45 10.03 -9.52
C THR A 30 6.23 9.39 -8.85
N ARG A 31 5.04 9.98 -8.99
CA ARG A 31 3.77 9.42 -8.46
C ARG A 31 3.51 7.97 -8.89
N PRO A 32 3.79 7.54 -10.14
CA PRO A 32 3.60 6.14 -10.53
C PRO A 32 4.42 5.18 -9.67
N SER A 33 5.67 5.53 -9.36
CA SER A 33 6.56 4.73 -8.51
C SER A 33 5.97 4.52 -7.12
N PHE A 34 5.51 5.60 -6.47
CA PHE A 34 4.85 5.51 -5.17
C PHE A 34 3.56 4.67 -5.20
N ARG A 35 2.70 4.85 -6.22
CA ARG A 35 1.47 4.03 -6.35
C ARG A 35 1.78 2.56 -6.47
N LEU A 36 2.75 2.21 -7.32
CA LEU A 36 3.16 0.84 -7.53
C LEU A 36 3.69 0.23 -6.22
N PHE A 37 4.65 0.88 -5.58
CA PHE A 37 5.22 0.41 -4.32
C PHE A 37 4.15 0.18 -3.24
N ILE A 38 3.22 1.12 -3.06
CA ILE A 38 2.13 1.01 -2.07
C ILE A 38 1.24 -0.19 -2.41
N ARG A 39 0.78 -0.29 -3.67
CA ARG A 39 -0.12 -1.38 -4.08
C ARG A 39 0.52 -2.74 -3.94
N TYR A 40 1.76 -2.88 -4.41
CA TYR A 40 2.54 -4.10 -4.28
C TYR A 40 2.71 -4.49 -2.81
N SER A 41 3.15 -3.55 -1.97
CA SER A 41 3.43 -3.81 -0.55
C SER A 41 2.19 -4.29 0.21
N PHE A 42 1.04 -3.64 0.02
CA PHE A 42 -0.21 -4.03 0.67
C PHE A 42 -0.71 -5.38 0.17
N LYS A 43 -0.64 -5.65 -1.13
CA LYS A 43 -1.06 -6.93 -1.72
C LYS A 43 -0.20 -8.08 -1.20
N THR A 44 1.12 -7.95 -1.29
CA THR A 44 2.07 -8.96 -0.83
C THR A 44 1.92 -9.23 0.67
N GLN A 45 1.77 -8.18 1.49
CA GLN A 45 1.55 -8.36 2.93
C GLN A 45 0.24 -9.10 3.22
N ALA A 46 -0.86 -8.71 2.57
CA ALA A 46 -2.17 -9.35 2.72
C ALA A 46 -2.17 -10.82 2.31
N GLU A 47 -1.33 -11.23 1.35
CA GLU A 47 -1.16 -12.62 0.94
C GLU A 47 -0.22 -13.42 1.85
N SER A 48 0.73 -12.75 2.50
CA SER A 48 1.74 -13.38 3.35
C SER A 48 1.30 -13.66 4.78
N ILE A 49 0.26 -12.97 5.27
CA ILE A 49 -0.20 -13.07 6.66
C ILE A 49 -1.60 -13.65 6.76
N SER A 50 -1.84 -14.47 7.78
CA SER A 50 -3.19 -14.93 8.09
C SER A 50 -4.05 -13.77 8.59
N PRO A 51 -5.30 -13.62 8.12
CA PRO A 51 -6.24 -12.63 8.69
C PRO A 51 -6.55 -12.84 10.18
N ARG A 52 -6.22 -14.03 10.73
CA ARG A 52 -6.37 -14.36 12.15
C ARG A 52 -5.16 -13.96 13.00
N ASP A 53 -4.03 -13.64 12.38
CA ASP A 53 -2.83 -13.18 13.10
C ASP A 53 -2.90 -11.68 13.38
N VAL A 54 -3.70 -11.34 14.40
CA VAL A 54 -3.95 -9.94 14.79
C VAL A 54 -2.66 -9.23 15.17
N SER A 55 -1.75 -9.91 15.87
CA SER A 55 -0.48 -9.33 16.34
C SER A 55 0.43 -8.94 15.16
N ALA A 56 0.54 -9.80 14.15
CA ALA A 56 1.28 -9.48 12.93
C ALA A 56 0.66 -8.30 12.18
N ILE A 57 -0.67 -8.26 12.04
CA ILE A 57 -1.37 -7.16 11.36
C ILE A 57 -1.13 -5.83 12.09
N GLU A 58 -1.22 -5.82 13.42
CA GLU A 58 -0.94 -4.63 14.22
C GLU A 58 0.52 -4.17 14.08
N HIS A 59 1.47 -5.11 14.08
CA HIS A 59 2.87 -4.79 13.86
C HIS A 59 3.08 -4.12 12.49
N LEU A 60 2.47 -4.66 11.44
CA LEU A 60 2.52 -4.09 10.08
C LEU A 60 1.82 -2.74 9.99
N LEU A 61 0.70 -2.53 10.69
CA LEU A 61 0.04 -1.23 10.79
C LEU A 61 0.95 -0.19 11.42
N ARG A 62 1.58 -0.51 12.56
CA ARG A 62 2.54 0.39 13.22
C ARG A 62 3.73 0.72 12.32
N LYS A 63 4.28 -0.29 11.65
CA LYS A 63 5.39 -0.12 10.69
C LYS A 63 4.98 0.76 9.51
N GLY A 64 3.81 0.51 8.91
CA GLY A 64 3.32 1.24 7.76
C GLY A 64 2.97 2.70 8.08
N ARG A 65 2.44 3.00 9.28
CA ARG A 65 2.23 4.38 9.75
C ARG A 65 3.53 5.17 9.82
N ARG A 66 4.58 4.59 10.43
CA ARG A 66 5.92 5.21 10.47
C ARG A 66 6.52 5.41 9.08
N GLN A 67 6.34 4.45 8.17
CA GLN A 67 6.80 4.61 6.79
C GLN A 67 6.04 5.74 6.07
N LEU A 68 4.74 5.86 6.30
CA LEU A 68 3.93 6.93 5.72
C LEU A 68 4.39 8.30 6.22
N GLU A 69 4.65 8.48 7.51
CA GLU A 69 5.20 9.72 8.08
C GLU A 69 6.50 10.14 7.37
N THR A 70 7.43 9.20 7.19
CA THR A 70 8.67 9.45 6.42
C THR A 70 8.37 9.86 4.98
N TYR A 71 7.43 9.19 4.32
CA TYR A 71 7.06 9.52 2.95
C TYR A 71 6.21 10.78 2.85
N GLU A 72 5.62 11.32 3.91
CA GLU A 72 4.92 12.61 3.86
C GLU A 72 5.90 13.80 3.78
N ASP A 73 7.15 13.63 4.23
CA ASP A 73 8.19 14.66 4.10
C ASP A 73 8.38 15.06 2.61
N ILE A 74 8.28 16.37 2.35
CA ILE A 74 8.46 17.00 1.05
C ILE A 74 9.86 16.75 0.45
N LYS A 75 10.85 16.44 1.29
CA LYS A 75 12.21 16.10 0.87
C LYS A 75 12.27 14.73 0.20
N VAL A 76 11.37 13.81 0.55
CA VAL A 76 11.25 12.50 -0.11
C VAL A 76 10.47 12.67 -1.41
N ARG A 77 11.19 12.82 -2.51
CA ARG A 77 10.62 13.12 -3.84
C ARG A 77 10.45 11.91 -4.74
N ASN A 78 11.17 10.83 -4.49
CA ASN A 78 11.12 9.61 -5.28
C ASN A 78 11.40 8.38 -4.41
N ILE A 79 11.03 7.22 -4.93
CA ILE A 79 11.38 5.92 -4.38
C ILE A 79 11.83 5.00 -5.52
N TRP A 80 12.69 4.04 -5.17
CA TRP A 80 13.07 2.99 -6.08
C TRP A 80 11.98 1.91 -6.14
N VAL A 81 11.71 1.42 -7.34
CA VAL A 81 10.80 0.32 -7.61
C VAL A 81 11.59 -0.78 -8.30
N SER A 82 11.49 -2.00 -7.77
CA SER A 82 12.24 -3.12 -8.33
C SER A 82 11.64 -3.61 -9.64
N LYS A 83 12.45 -4.31 -10.44
CA LYS A 83 11.99 -4.99 -11.66
C LYS A 83 10.82 -5.93 -11.36
N ALA A 84 10.89 -6.68 -10.26
CA ALA A 84 9.81 -7.57 -9.82
C ALA A 84 8.49 -6.84 -9.55
N MET A 85 8.55 -5.61 -9.00
CA MET A 85 7.35 -4.79 -8.82
C MET A 85 6.77 -4.32 -10.16
N GLN A 86 7.63 -3.93 -11.11
CA GLN A 86 7.20 -3.52 -12.45
C GLN A 86 6.49 -4.68 -13.18
N GLU A 87 7.12 -5.85 -13.19
CA GLU A 87 6.55 -7.08 -13.77
C GLU A 87 5.23 -7.49 -13.08
N TRP A 88 5.10 -7.26 -11.78
CA TRP A 88 3.86 -7.48 -11.04
C TRP A 88 2.74 -6.53 -11.50
N GLU A 89 3.03 -5.24 -11.68
CA GLU A 89 2.03 -4.26 -12.14
C GLU A 89 1.57 -4.51 -13.57
N GLU A 90 2.47 -4.97 -14.46
CA GLU A 90 2.11 -5.36 -15.83
C GLU A 90 1.10 -6.52 -15.83
N LYS A 91 1.36 -7.56 -15.02
CA LYS A 91 0.47 -8.72 -14.88
C LYS A 91 -0.87 -8.35 -14.25
N GLU A 92 -0.87 -7.53 -13.19
CA GLU A 92 -2.09 -7.08 -12.50
C GLU A 92 -2.86 -5.99 -13.26
N GLY A 93 -2.18 -5.19 -14.07
CA GLY A 93 -2.77 -4.20 -14.98
C GLY A 93 -3.60 -4.88 -16.06
N GLY A 94 -3.09 -5.97 -16.63
CA GLY A 94 -3.86 -6.81 -17.57
C GLY A 94 -5.14 -7.39 -16.96
N ARG A 95 -5.12 -7.78 -15.68
CA ARG A 95 -6.30 -8.31 -14.97
C ARG A 95 -7.40 -7.28 -14.75
N ARG A 96 -7.05 -6.00 -14.56
CA ARG A 96 -8.03 -4.92 -14.34
C ARG A 96 -8.74 -4.45 -15.61
N ASN A 97 -8.16 -4.69 -16.79
CA ASN A 97 -8.75 -4.31 -18.07
C ASN A 97 -9.68 -5.40 -18.65
N LEU A 98 -9.86 -6.52 -17.93
CA LEU A 98 -10.69 -7.67 -18.33
C LEU A 98 -11.91 -7.87 -17.40
N GLN A 99 -12.24 -6.87 -16.58
CA GLN A 99 -13.44 -6.85 -15.72
C GLN A 99 -14.32 -5.64 -16.04
#